data_AF-A0A2V9SVC8-F1
#
_entry.id   AF-A0A2V9SVC8-F1
#
_cell.length_a   1.000
_cell.length_b   1.000
_cell.length_c   1.000
_cell.angle_alpha   90.00
_cell.angle_beta   90.00
_cell.angle_gamma   90.00
#
_symmetry.space_group_name_H-M   'P 1'
#
loop_
_entity.id
_entity.type
_entity.pdbx_description
1 polymer ?
#
loop_
_entity_poly.entity_id
_entity_poly.type
_entity_poly.pdbx_seq_one_letter_code
_entity_poly.pdbx_strand_id
1 'polypeptide(L)'
;MFLTQTLNFGSGTDTTQLSFNFSSSPQSLVLTDDNSAPPSGDAKLRLINVSPSLGPADVYIVSPGTDINTVSPTISNLAFGAASGYQNLTAGNYEVIYAFAGQKSIAIDGGSLAFSAGQIRSFVGLNGQSGGFTDAFLADVN
;
A
#
# COMPACT_ATOMS: atom_id res chain seq x y z
N MET A 1 -23.84 -0.77 11.72
CA MET A 1 -23.94 -0.02 10.46
C MET A 1 -23.50 -0.96 9.35
N PHE A 2 -24.19 -0.99 8.21
CA PHE A 2 -23.77 -1.80 7.05
C PHE A 2 -23.30 -0.85 5.95
N LEU A 3 -22.21 -1.22 5.28
CA LEU A 3 -21.77 -0.54 4.07
C LEU A 3 -22.55 -1.13 2.90
N THR A 4 -23.43 -0.33 2.31
CA THR A 4 -24.10 -0.68 1.05
C THR A 4 -23.62 0.29 -0.02
N GLN A 5 -22.86 -0.21 -0.98
CA GLN A 5 -22.34 0.58 -2.10
C GLN A 5 -22.62 -0.17 -3.40
N THR A 6 -23.23 0.52 -4.37
CA THR A 6 -23.31 0.03 -5.74
C THR A 6 -22.02 0.40 -6.46
N LEU A 7 -21.30 -0.61 -6.94
CA LEU A 7 -20.09 -0.44 -7.73
C LEU A 7 -20.37 -0.77 -9.19
N ASN A 8 -19.89 0.09 -10.07
CA ASN A 8 -19.90 -0.15 -11.51
C ASN A 8 -18.48 -0.49 -11.94
N PHE A 9 -18.25 -1.75 -12.31
CA PHE A 9 -16.98 -2.17 -12.88
C PHE A 9 -17.00 -1.96 -14.40
N GLY A 10 -15.94 -1.37 -14.94
CA GLY A 10 -15.77 -1.28 -16.39
C GLY A 10 -15.53 -2.68 -16.98
N SER A 11 -16.03 -2.94 -18.18
CA SER A 11 -15.66 -4.17 -18.89
C SER A 11 -14.18 -4.14 -19.22
N GLY A 12 -13.44 -5.21 -18.88
CA GLY A 12 -12.01 -5.34 -19.19
C GLY A 12 -11.08 -4.53 -18.27
N THR A 13 -11.55 -4.10 -17.10
CA THR A 13 -10.70 -3.52 -16.06
C THR A 13 -10.61 -4.45 -14.86
N ASP A 14 -9.40 -4.67 -14.37
CA ASP A 14 -9.16 -5.29 -13.08
C ASP A 14 -9.23 -4.21 -11.99
N THR A 15 -9.81 -4.56 -10.85
CA THR A 15 -10.02 -3.61 -9.76
C THR A 15 -9.79 -4.22 -8.40
N THR A 16 -9.09 -3.49 -7.55
CA THR A 16 -8.94 -3.78 -6.13
C THR A 16 -9.96 -2.95 -5.33
N GLN A 17 -10.89 -3.62 -4.66
CA GLN A 17 -11.80 -2.99 -3.70
C GLN A 17 -11.34 -3.22 -2.26
N LEU A 18 -11.22 -2.14 -1.49
CA LEU A 18 -10.94 -2.17 -0.06
C LEU A 18 -12.17 -1.65 0.70
N SER A 19 -12.61 -2.40 1.70
CA SER A 19 -13.55 -1.93 2.71
C SER A 19 -12.79 -1.74 4.01
N PHE A 20 -12.82 -0.52 4.55
CA PHE A 20 -11.94 -0.12 5.65
C PHE A 20 -12.63 0.87 6.60
N ASN A 21 -11.82 1.42 7.52
CA ASN A 21 -12.25 2.26 8.64
C ASN A 21 -12.98 1.46 9.75
N PHE A 22 -13.41 2.16 10.80
CA PHE A 22 -14.10 1.56 11.94
C PHE A 22 -15.48 1.02 11.54
N SER A 23 -15.93 -0.05 12.20
CA SER A 23 -17.24 -0.67 11.96
C SER A 23 -18.43 0.26 12.22
N SER A 24 -18.22 1.35 12.97
CA SER A 24 -19.19 2.42 13.20
C SER A 24 -19.29 3.42 12.04
N SER A 25 -18.32 3.44 11.11
CA SER A 25 -18.27 4.34 9.95
C SER A 25 -17.45 3.70 8.81
N PRO A 26 -17.93 2.59 8.22
CA PRO A 26 -17.17 1.90 7.18
C PRO A 26 -17.07 2.76 5.91
N GLN A 27 -15.91 2.68 5.24
CA GLN A 27 -15.65 3.34 3.96
C GLN A 27 -15.21 2.31 2.92
N SER A 28 -15.35 2.66 1.63
CA SER A 28 -14.80 1.87 0.53
C SER A 28 -13.91 2.70 -0.36
N LEU A 29 -12.87 2.05 -0.89
CA LEU A 29 -11.96 2.56 -1.89
C LEU A 29 -11.92 1.52 -3.02
N VAL A 30 -12.19 1.97 -4.24
CA VAL A 30 -12.07 1.16 -5.44
C VAL A 30 -10.94 1.74 -6.26
N LEU A 31 -9.97 0.88 -6.59
CA LEU A 31 -8.81 1.22 -7.38
C LEU A 31 -8.85 0.41 -8.67
N THR A 32 -8.64 1.07 -9.80
CA THR A 32 -8.36 0.39 -11.06
C THR A 32 -6.91 -0.06 -11.07
N ASP A 33 -6.69 -1.31 -11.41
CA ASP A 33 -5.37 -1.93 -11.40
C ASP A 33 -4.67 -1.70 -12.74
N ASP A 34 -3.37 -1.38 -12.69
CA ASP A 34 -2.52 -1.27 -13.88
C ASP A 34 -1.69 -2.53 -14.03
N ASN A 35 -2.32 -3.55 -14.61
CA ASN A 35 -1.70 -4.84 -14.89
C ASN A 35 -0.86 -4.88 -16.17
N SER A 36 -0.55 -3.72 -16.77
CA SER A 36 0.42 -3.67 -17.86
C SER A 36 1.79 -4.16 -17.38
N ALA A 37 2.49 -4.92 -18.23
CA ALA A 37 3.77 -5.51 -17.87
C ALA A 37 4.77 -4.41 -17.42
N PRO A 38 5.50 -4.61 -16.31
CA PRO A 38 6.58 -3.72 -15.92
C PRO A 38 7.68 -3.69 -16.99
N PRO A 39 8.56 -2.67 -16.96
CA PRO A 39 9.82 -2.71 -17.69
C PRO A 39 10.57 -4.02 -17.47
N SER A 40 11.36 -4.43 -18.47
CA SER A 40 12.10 -5.70 -18.39
C SER A 40 13.07 -5.68 -17.19
N GLY A 41 12.95 -6.68 -16.31
CA GLY A 41 13.74 -6.78 -15.09
C GLY A 41 13.08 -6.17 -13.85
N ASP A 42 11.98 -5.44 -14.01
CA ASP A 42 11.31 -4.73 -12.94
C ASP A 42 10.01 -5.43 -12.47
N ALA A 43 9.53 -5.01 -11.32
CA ALA A 43 8.22 -5.25 -10.74
C ALA A 43 7.51 -3.91 -10.49
N LYS A 44 6.18 -3.93 -10.32
CA LYS A 44 5.38 -2.78 -9.90
C LYS A 44 4.87 -2.96 -8.46
N LEU A 45 4.92 -1.89 -7.68
CA LEU A 45 4.34 -1.84 -6.34
C LEU A 45 3.47 -0.60 -6.14
N ARG A 46 2.21 -0.79 -5.78
CA ARG A 46 1.29 0.27 -5.34
C ARG A 46 1.18 0.29 -3.81
N LEU A 47 1.22 1.48 -3.22
CA LEU A 47 1.18 1.68 -1.78
C LEU A 47 -0.17 2.26 -1.41
N ILE A 48 -0.87 1.66 -0.46
CA ILE A 48 -2.21 2.05 -0.07
C ILE A 48 -2.23 2.32 1.43
N ASN A 49 -2.87 3.41 1.84
CA ASN A 49 -3.07 3.71 3.25
C ASN A 49 -4.56 3.73 3.58
N VAL A 50 -5.02 2.73 4.32
CA VAL A 50 -6.40 2.60 4.81
C VAL A 50 -6.42 2.39 6.33
N SER A 51 -5.37 2.84 7.02
CA SER A 51 -5.27 2.87 8.47
C SER A 51 -5.81 4.20 9.01
N PRO A 52 -7.02 4.24 9.61
CA PRO A 52 -7.58 5.49 10.12
C PRO A 52 -6.79 6.06 11.31
N SER A 53 -6.13 5.20 12.11
CA SER A 53 -5.34 5.64 13.26
C SER A 53 -3.94 6.13 12.89
N LEU A 54 -3.47 5.83 11.67
CA LEU A 54 -2.18 6.33 11.18
C LEU A 54 -2.31 7.75 10.62
N GLY A 55 -3.47 8.09 10.07
CA GLY A 55 -3.65 9.35 9.33
C GLY A 55 -2.79 9.36 8.07
N PRO A 56 -2.37 10.54 7.56
CA PRO A 56 -1.37 10.62 6.50
C PRO A 56 -0.04 9.98 6.92
N ALA A 57 0.57 9.23 6.02
CA ALA A 57 1.80 8.48 6.27
C ALA A 57 2.92 8.84 5.29
N ASP A 58 4.15 8.85 5.77
CA ASP A 58 5.33 8.84 4.91
C ASP A 58 5.73 7.37 4.67
N VAL A 59 5.81 6.97 3.40
CA VAL A 59 6.08 5.59 2.99
C VAL A 59 7.47 5.48 2.37
N TYR A 60 8.23 4.49 2.83
CA TYR A 60 9.58 4.20 2.40
C TYR A 60 9.60 2.85 1.70
N ILE A 61 10.26 2.80 0.54
CA ILE A 61 10.64 1.55 -0.13
C ILE A 61 12.16 1.54 -0.14
N VAL A 62 12.74 0.72 0.73
CA VAL A 62 14.18 0.73 1.02
C VAL A 62 14.73 -0.69 1.01
N SER A 63 16.06 -0.85 1.02
CA SER A 63 16.65 -2.17 1.25
C SER A 63 16.36 -2.64 2.69
N PRO A 64 16.18 -3.94 2.93
CA PRO A 64 15.91 -4.46 4.27
C PRO A 64 16.96 -4.01 5.31
N GLY A 65 16.49 -3.52 6.45
CA GLY A 65 17.32 -3.03 7.55
C GLY A 65 17.85 -1.60 7.37
N THR A 66 17.33 -0.84 6.39
CA THR A 66 17.69 0.57 6.21
C THR A 66 17.15 1.44 7.34
N ASP A 67 17.99 2.28 7.95
CA ASP A 67 17.54 3.30 8.90
C ASP A 67 16.85 4.47 8.19
N ILE A 68 15.52 4.55 8.33
CA ILE A 68 14.70 5.59 7.69
C ILE A 68 15.03 7.02 8.17
N ASN A 69 15.74 7.19 9.29
CA ASN A 69 16.19 8.51 9.75
C ASN A 69 17.22 9.14 8.79
N THR A 70 17.87 8.32 7.95
CA THR A 70 18.94 8.75 7.05
C THR A 70 18.49 9.01 5.62
N VAL A 71 17.24 8.69 5.28
CA VAL A 71 16.70 8.77 3.91
C VAL A 71 15.38 9.54 3.86
N SER A 72 15.03 10.04 2.68
CA SER A 72 13.70 10.64 2.44
C SER A 72 12.66 9.57 2.11
N PRO A 73 11.38 9.79 2.43
CA PRO A 73 10.32 8.88 2.03
C PRO A 73 10.20 8.80 0.50
N THR A 74 9.87 7.62 0.00
CA THR A 74 9.54 7.39 -1.41
C THR A 74 8.23 8.10 -1.76
N ILE A 75 7.25 8.02 -0.86
CA ILE A 75 5.95 8.73 -0.96
C ILE A 75 5.76 9.51 0.33
N SER A 76 5.78 10.84 0.25
CA SER A 76 5.46 11.69 1.39
C SER A 76 3.95 11.94 1.50
N ASN A 77 3.41 11.99 2.72
CA ASN A 77 2.01 12.35 2.99
C ASN A 77 0.97 11.52 2.20
N LEU A 78 1.14 10.20 2.11
CA LEU A 78 0.10 9.31 1.59
C LEU A 78 -1.12 9.34 2.52
N ALA A 79 -2.17 10.02 2.07
CA ALA A 79 -3.38 10.24 2.85
C ALA A 79 -4.12 8.95 3.19
N PHE A 80 -4.84 8.96 4.31
CA PHE A 80 -5.79 7.90 4.65
C PHE A 80 -6.91 7.82 3.59
N GLY A 81 -7.24 6.59 3.19
CA GLY A 81 -8.21 6.32 2.12
C GLY A 81 -7.66 6.57 0.72
N ALA A 82 -6.34 6.59 0.54
CA ALA A 82 -5.69 6.86 -0.74
C ALA A 82 -4.66 5.80 -1.11
N ALA A 83 -4.33 5.75 -2.40
CA ALA A 83 -3.29 4.92 -2.98
C ALA A 83 -2.27 5.79 -3.74
N SER A 84 -1.02 5.37 -3.77
CA SER A 84 -0.01 5.93 -4.65
C SER A 84 -0.23 5.48 -6.10
N GLY A 85 0.49 6.08 -7.04
CA GLY A 85 0.78 5.41 -8.31
C GLY A 85 1.68 4.19 -8.10
N TYR A 86 1.73 3.28 -9.07
CA TYR A 86 2.68 2.16 -9.04
C TYR A 86 4.12 2.67 -9.15
N GLN A 87 4.99 2.14 -8.30
CA GLN A 87 6.42 2.35 -8.32
C GLN A 87 7.07 1.19 -9.09
N ASN A 88 7.96 1.49 -10.02
CA ASN A 88 8.77 0.46 -10.67
C ASN A 88 9.99 0.16 -9.78
N LEU A 89 10.18 -1.11 -9.47
CA LEU A 89 11.26 -1.61 -8.63
C LEU A 89 12.03 -2.66 -9.43
N THR A 90 13.35 -2.54 -9.50
CA THR A 90 14.18 -3.63 -10.03
C THR A 90 13.94 -4.89 -9.19
N ALA A 91 13.92 -6.07 -9.81
CA ALA A 91 13.78 -7.32 -9.07
C ALA A 91 14.83 -7.43 -7.95
N GLY A 92 14.37 -7.75 -6.73
CA GLY A 92 15.21 -7.70 -5.53
C GLY A 92 14.39 -7.75 -4.25
N ASN A 93 15.08 -7.57 -3.11
CA ASN A 93 14.44 -7.52 -1.80
C ASN A 93 14.31 -6.08 -1.34
N TYR A 94 13.13 -5.74 -0.83
CA TYR A 94 12.81 -4.42 -0.30
C TYR A 94 12.06 -4.56 1.02
N GLU A 95 12.09 -3.50 1.80
CA GLU A 95 11.28 -3.32 2.99
C GLU A 95 10.38 -2.10 2.78
N VAL A 96 9.11 -2.27 3.10
CA VAL A 96 8.09 -1.22 2.98
C VAL A 96 7.72 -0.77 4.38
N ILE A 97 7.97 0.50 4.67
CA ILE A 97 7.79 1.09 6.00
C ILE A 97 6.82 2.26 5.89
N TYR A 98 5.84 2.30 6.77
CA TYR A 98 4.98 3.48 6.94
C TYR A 98 5.34 4.14 8.26
N ALA A 99 5.70 5.42 8.19
CA ALA A 99 5.91 6.27 9.35
C ALA A 99 4.83 7.35 9.42
N PHE A 100 4.61 7.92 10.61
CA PHE A 100 3.74 9.09 10.75
C PHE A 100 4.28 10.24 9.89
N ALA A 101 3.38 10.92 9.15
CA ALA A 101 3.79 11.97 8.23
C ALA A 101 4.62 13.08 8.90
N GLY A 102 5.71 13.48 8.23
CA GLY A 102 6.67 14.47 8.72
C GLY A 102 7.53 13.98 9.89
N GLN A 103 7.42 12.70 10.25
CA GLN A 103 8.13 12.09 11.36
C GLN A 103 8.88 10.84 10.89
N LYS A 104 9.75 10.32 11.75
CA LYS A 104 10.50 9.07 11.54
C LYS A 104 10.07 7.96 12.49
N SER A 105 8.93 8.14 13.14
CA SER A 105 8.33 7.12 14.01
C SER A 105 7.61 6.09 13.15
N ILE A 106 8.14 4.86 13.13
CA ILE A 106 7.61 3.75 12.36
C ILE A 106 6.30 3.27 12.97
N ALA A 107 5.28 3.13 12.13
CA ALA A 107 3.97 2.58 12.50
C ALA A 107 3.79 1.17 11.92
N ILE A 108 4.21 0.95 10.67
CA ILE A 108 4.16 -0.34 9.98
C ILE A 108 5.54 -0.62 9.42
N ASP A 109 6.01 -1.84 9.65
CA ASP A 109 7.21 -2.40 9.04
C ASP A 109 6.82 -3.73 8.40
N GLY A 110 6.83 -3.79 7.07
CA GLY A 110 6.48 -4.99 6.31
C GLY A 110 7.56 -6.06 6.31
N GLY A 111 8.73 -5.78 6.87
CA GLY A 111 9.91 -6.65 6.80
C GLY A 111 10.42 -6.85 5.37
N SER A 112 11.29 -7.85 5.18
CA SER A 112 11.88 -8.15 3.88
C SER A 112 10.88 -8.81 2.92
N LEU A 113 10.52 -8.08 1.88
CA LEU A 113 9.66 -8.50 0.77
C LEU A 113 10.51 -8.78 -0.48
N ALA A 114 10.36 -9.97 -1.05
CA ALA A 114 11.05 -10.35 -2.29
C ALA A 114 10.18 -10.06 -3.52
N PHE A 115 10.75 -9.34 -4.49
CA PHE A 115 10.13 -9.00 -5.76
C PHE A 115 10.88 -9.66 -6.92
N SER A 116 10.15 -10.47 -7.71
CA SER A 116 10.64 -11.02 -8.97
C SER A 116 10.21 -10.15 -10.14
N ALA A 117 11.01 -10.12 -11.21
CA ALA A 117 10.66 -9.41 -12.43
C ALA A 117 9.29 -9.87 -12.97
N GLY A 118 8.49 -8.92 -13.47
CA GLY A 118 7.14 -9.15 -13.96
C GLY A 118 6.05 -9.10 -12.89
N GLN A 119 6.39 -9.01 -11.60
CA GLN A 119 5.39 -8.97 -10.55
C GLN A 119 4.71 -7.60 -10.47
N ILE A 120 3.41 -7.60 -10.18
CA ILE A 120 2.61 -6.42 -9.86
C ILE A 120 1.95 -6.70 -8.51
N ARG A 121 2.08 -5.74 -7.58
CA ARG A 121 1.71 -5.91 -6.18
C ARG A 121 1.09 -4.65 -5.60
N SER A 122 0.24 -4.82 -4.59
CA SER A 122 -0.21 -3.74 -3.72
C SER A 122 0.18 -4.04 -2.27
N PHE A 123 0.75 -3.05 -1.58
CA PHE A 123 1.01 -3.10 -0.13
C PHE A 123 0.05 -2.15 0.57
N VAL A 124 -0.70 -2.67 1.54
CA VAL A 124 -1.83 -1.96 2.16
C VAL A 124 -1.56 -1.78 3.65
N GLY A 125 -1.45 -0.53 4.11
CA GLY A 125 -1.37 -0.20 5.53
C GLY A 125 -2.74 -0.14 6.19
N LEU A 126 -2.93 -0.87 7.28
CA LEU A 126 -4.20 -1.11 7.98
C LEU A 126 -4.06 -0.87 9.50
N ASN A 127 -5.19 -0.72 10.19
CA ASN A 127 -5.22 -0.90 11.64
C ASN A 127 -5.24 -2.40 11.99
N GLY A 128 -4.52 -2.77 13.03
CA GLY A 128 -4.62 -4.11 13.62
C GLY A 128 -5.97 -4.33 14.30
N GLN A 129 -6.53 -5.54 14.20
CA GLN A 129 -7.84 -5.87 14.76
C GLN A 129 -7.91 -5.73 16.29
N SER A 130 -6.77 -5.87 16.97
CA SER A 130 -6.65 -5.75 18.43
C SER A 130 -5.96 -4.45 18.87
N GLY A 131 -5.86 -3.46 17.98
CA GLY A 131 -5.06 -2.25 18.15
C GLY A 131 -3.72 -2.32 17.40
N GLY A 132 -3.02 -1.19 17.35
CA GLY A 132 -1.81 -1.04 16.56
C GLY A 132 -2.09 -1.01 15.05
N PHE A 133 -1.05 -1.32 14.26
CA PHE A 133 -1.08 -1.31 12.81
C PHE A 133 -0.69 -2.67 12.25
N THR A 134 -1.12 -2.97 11.04
CA THR A 134 -0.76 -4.17 10.30
C THR A 134 -0.72 -3.84 8.82
N ASP A 135 -0.16 -4.72 8.01
CA ASP A 135 -0.21 -4.63 6.56
C ASP A 135 -0.97 -5.81 5.93
N ALA A 136 -1.27 -5.65 4.64
CA ALA A 136 -1.62 -6.74 3.74
C ALA A 136 -0.82 -6.58 2.44
N PHE A 137 -0.20 -7.67 1.99
CA PHE A 137 0.54 -7.73 0.73
C PHE A 137 -0.24 -8.54 -0.30
N LEU A 138 -0.70 -7.86 -1.34
CA LEU A 138 -1.63 -8.38 -2.33
C LEU A 138 -0.94 -8.59 -3.67
N ALA A 139 -1.18 -9.75 -4.28
CA ALA A 139 -0.88 -9.96 -5.69
C ALA A 139 -1.96 -9.27 -6.52
N ASP A 140 -1.52 -8.39 -7.43
CA ASP A 140 -2.38 -7.94 -8.51
C ASP A 140 -2.38 -9.06 -9.56
N VAL A 141 -3.54 -9.64 -9.81
CA VAL A 141 -3.69 -10.80 -10.70
C VAL A 141 -4.63 -10.40 -11.84
N ASN A 142 -4.23 -10.78 -13.05
CA ASN A 142 -5.12 -10.83 -14.21
C ASN A 142 -6.17 -11.95 -14.06
#